data_AF-A0A935SU42-F1
#
_entry.id   AF-A0A935SU42-F1
#
_cell.length_a   1.000
_cell.length_b   1.000
_cell.length_c   1.000
_cell.angle_alpha   90.00
_cell.angle_beta   90.00
_cell.angle_gamma   90.00
#
_symmetry.space_group_name_H-M   'P 1'
#
loop_
_entity.id
_entity.type
_entity.pdbx_description
1 polymer ?
#
loop_
_entity_poly.entity_id
_entity_poly.type
_entity_poly.pdbx_seq_one_letter_code
_entity_poly.pdbx_strand_id
1 'polypeptide(L)'
;MKKIFFSIIGFVGLVFSARAQVITTSPASFTAEDEVKIMVDVSNVPALVNVEPLYLWTWFPSEPPPGNGQWEASNEERKMTKEGPNKWSVTFKPTDFYGKPPAEITQIKFLVKAKNATGDLKTPDITINVDPLVYTPSVFRTFPKVIGKNEIVTVYLDQNLAPDLITQRMKPSTAEISLFKGADQVGITKTVNLKDDGNKLWSYTFFPLSFFNLPATTVIDKLKIKFKGVGTDAEGNPIPAESPVFEKGLDDLK
;
A
#
# COMPACT_ATOMS: atom_id res chain seq x y z
N MET A 1 20.70 65.68 41.46
CA MET A 1 20.72 64.24 41.17
C MET A 1 19.55 63.92 40.25
N LYS A 2 19.84 63.39 39.05
CA LYS A 2 18.93 63.22 37.91
C LYS A 2 17.86 62.16 38.22
N LYS A 3 16.57 62.48 38.00
CA LYS A 3 15.48 61.49 38.02
C LYS A 3 15.20 61.08 36.57
N ILE A 4 15.54 59.84 36.22
CA ILE A 4 15.36 59.28 34.88
C ILE A 4 13.91 58.79 34.76
N PHE A 5 13.16 59.38 33.82
CA PHE A 5 11.87 58.90 33.36
C PHE A 5 12.09 57.64 32.50
N PHE A 6 11.52 56.50 32.89
CA PHE A 6 11.41 55.32 32.01
C PHE A 6 10.02 55.30 31.38
N SER A 7 9.97 55.58 30.08
CA SER A 7 8.78 55.45 29.24
C SER A 7 8.67 54.00 28.75
N ILE A 8 7.62 53.28 29.14
CA ILE A 8 7.32 51.92 28.68
C ILE A 8 6.58 52.04 27.35
N ILE A 9 7.28 51.76 26.25
CA ILE A 9 6.68 51.57 24.92
C ILE A 9 6.08 50.16 24.87
N GLY A 10 4.77 50.09 24.73
CA GLY A 10 4.03 48.84 24.53
C GLY A 10 4.23 48.32 23.11
N PHE A 11 4.92 47.19 22.97
CA PHE A 11 5.05 46.45 21.73
C PHE A 11 3.75 45.66 21.50
N VAL A 12 2.83 46.21 20.72
CA VAL A 12 1.63 45.49 20.26
C VAL A 12 2.08 44.47 19.21
N GLY A 13 2.23 43.21 19.63
CA GLY A 13 2.43 42.10 18.73
C GLY A 13 1.14 41.84 17.93
N LEU A 14 1.15 42.20 16.64
CA LEU A 14 0.18 41.71 15.66
C LEU A 14 0.33 40.18 15.55
N VAL A 15 -0.56 39.44 16.20
CA VAL A 15 -0.64 37.99 16.03
C VAL A 15 -1.37 37.71 14.71
N PHE A 16 -0.60 37.53 13.64
CA PHE A 16 -1.12 36.96 12.40
C PHE A 16 -1.44 35.48 12.64
N SER A 17 -2.71 35.14 12.83
CA SER A 17 -3.16 33.75 12.73
C SER A 17 -3.28 33.36 11.26
N ALA A 18 -2.23 32.75 10.71
CA ALA A 18 -2.32 32.04 9.44
C ALA A 18 -3.27 30.84 9.62
N ARG A 19 -4.51 30.95 9.13
CA ARG A 19 -5.45 29.83 9.12
C ARG A 19 -5.08 28.92 7.96
N ALA A 20 -4.40 27.83 8.26
CA ALA A 20 -4.00 26.83 7.27
C ALA A 20 -5.21 26.25 6.52
N GLN A 21 -5.01 25.93 5.25
CA GLN A 21 -5.87 25.06 4.45
C GLN A 21 -6.01 23.69 5.13
N VAL A 22 -7.23 23.18 5.27
CA VAL A 22 -7.47 21.87 5.88
C VAL A 22 -7.46 20.83 4.77
N ILE A 23 -6.42 20.01 4.73
CA ILE A 23 -6.32 18.84 3.85
C ILE A 23 -6.48 17.59 4.71
N THR A 24 -7.31 16.66 4.26
CA THR A 24 -7.47 15.36 4.91
C THR A 24 -7.44 14.25 3.86
N THR A 25 -6.95 13.09 4.27
CA THR A 25 -6.89 11.89 3.44
C THR A 25 -7.71 10.78 4.10
N SER A 26 -8.33 9.95 3.26
CA SER A 26 -9.00 8.73 3.69
C SER A 26 -8.51 7.57 2.80
N PRO A 27 -7.77 6.59 3.34
CA PRO A 27 -7.34 6.50 4.75
C PRO A 27 -6.34 7.61 5.15
N ALA A 28 -6.22 7.87 6.46
CA ALA A 28 -5.37 8.96 6.98
C ALA A 28 -3.88 8.72 6.68
N SER A 29 -3.47 7.45 6.76
CA SER A 29 -2.18 6.92 6.30
C SER A 29 -2.43 5.97 5.14
N PHE A 30 -1.66 6.08 4.07
CA PHE A 30 -1.87 5.30 2.85
C PHE A 30 -0.54 5.08 2.13
N THR A 31 -0.41 3.95 1.47
CA THR A 31 0.70 3.61 0.58
C THR A 31 0.34 3.98 -0.87
N ALA A 32 1.32 3.89 -1.77
CA ALA A 32 1.11 4.16 -3.19
C ALA A 32 0.10 3.21 -3.87
N GLU A 33 -0.22 2.08 -3.22
CA GLU A 33 -1.14 1.05 -3.74
C GLU A 33 -2.55 1.11 -3.12
N ASP A 34 -2.76 1.98 -2.13
CA ASP A 34 -4.07 2.17 -1.53
C ASP A 34 -4.88 3.18 -2.36
N GLU A 35 -6.19 2.91 -2.54
CA GLU A 35 -7.09 3.94 -3.03
C GLU A 35 -7.27 5.01 -1.95
N VAL A 36 -6.93 6.26 -2.29
CA VAL A 36 -6.97 7.38 -1.36
C VAL A 36 -7.95 8.44 -1.85
N LYS A 37 -8.82 8.90 -0.96
CA LYS A 37 -9.63 10.11 -1.14
C LYS A 37 -8.93 11.28 -0.48
N ILE A 38 -8.52 12.27 -1.27
CA ILE A 38 -7.96 13.53 -0.79
C ILE A 38 -9.09 14.56 -0.75
N MET A 39 -9.31 15.15 0.42
CA MET A 39 -10.30 16.21 0.66
C MET A 39 -9.55 17.52 0.94
N VAL A 40 -9.97 18.59 0.26
CA VAL A 40 -9.39 19.93 0.41
C VAL A 40 -10.50 20.94 0.74
N ASP A 41 -10.35 21.65 1.84
CA ASP A 41 -11.20 22.80 2.21
C ASP A 41 -10.53 24.11 1.80
N VAL A 42 -11.11 24.79 0.80
CA VAL A 42 -10.61 26.06 0.27
C VAL A 42 -11.28 27.29 0.89
N SER A 43 -12.02 27.14 2.00
CA SER A 43 -12.74 28.25 2.65
C SER A 43 -11.82 29.40 3.09
N ASN A 44 -10.54 29.10 3.37
CA ASN A 44 -9.53 30.09 3.75
C ASN A 44 -8.71 30.60 2.55
N VAL A 45 -9.15 30.34 1.31
CA VAL A 45 -8.48 30.78 0.08
C VAL A 45 -9.42 31.76 -0.64
N PRO A 46 -9.34 33.08 -0.36
CA PRO A 46 -10.27 34.08 -0.88
C PRO A 46 -10.43 34.04 -2.40
N ALA A 47 -9.34 33.77 -3.12
CA ALA A 47 -9.32 33.69 -4.58
C ALA A 47 -10.16 32.53 -5.15
N LEU A 48 -10.51 31.52 -4.34
CA LEU A 48 -11.28 30.36 -4.75
C LEU A 48 -12.70 30.33 -4.18
N VAL A 49 -13.08 31.32 -3.36
CA VAL A 49 -14.44 31.39 -2.81
C VAL A 49 -15.44 31.57 -3.95
N ASN A 50 -16.43 30.69 -4.01
CA ASN A 50 -17.44 30.62 -5.08
C ASN A 50 -16.89 30.33 -6.50
N VAL A 51 -15.61 29.92 -6.61
CA VAL A 51 -15.05 29.47 -7.89
C VAL A 51 -15.36 27.99 -8.08
N GLU A 52 -15.99 27.68 -9.20
CA GLU A 52 -16.39 26.33 -9.58
C GLU A 52 -16.34 26.19 -11.11
N PRO A 53 -15.90 25.04 -11.65
CA PRO A 53 -15.29 23.91 -10.94
C PRO A 53 -13.82 24.12 -10.58
N LEU A 54 -13.34 23.34 -9.60
CA LEU A 54 -11.92 23.28 -9.22
C LEU A 54 -11.24 22.02 -9.74
N TYR A 55 -9.92 22.12 -9.92
CA TYR A 55 -9.09 21.11 -10.56
C TYR A 55 -7.84 20.85 -9.72
N LEU A 56 -7.40 19.58 -9.71
CA LEU A 56 -6.11 19.17 -9.17
C LEU A 56 -5.00 19.54 -10.16
N TRP A 57 -3.95 20.22 -9.69
CA TRP A 57 -2.71 20.40 -10.44
C TRP A 57 -1.58 19.80 -9.65
N THR A 58 -0.90 18.79 -10.19
CA THR A 58 0.11 18.01 -9.46
C THR A 58 1.37 17.79 -10.30
N TRP A 59 2.53 17.70 -9.64
CA TRP A 59 3.83 17.61 -10.31
C TRP A 59 4.80 16.62 -9.67
N PHE A 60 4.46 16.04 -8.52
CA PHE A 60 5.26 15.01 -7.88
C PHE A 60 4.36 13.83 -7.48
N PRO A 61 4.73 12.58 -7.78
CA PRO A 61 6.02 12.09 -8.30
C PRO A 61 6.31 12.45 -9.77
N SER A 62 5.27 12.73 -10.54
CA SER A 62 5.36 13.31 -11.89
C SER A 62 4.03 13.99 -12.21
N GLU A 63 3.96 14.62 -13.38
CA GLU A 63 2.66 14.97 -13.95
C GLU A 63 1.93 13.68 -14.40
N PRO A 64 0.64 13.48 -14.04
CA PRO A 64 -0.13 12.28 -14.36
C PRO A 64 -0.62 12.32 -15.82
N PRO A 65 -0.51 11.23 -16.61
CA PRO A 65 -1.08 11.18 -17.97
C PRO A 65 -2.59 11.46 -17.99
N PRO A 66 -3.12 12.24 -18.95
CA PRO A 66 -2.44 12.88 -20.08
C PRO A 66 -1.86 14.28 -19.78
N GLY A 67 -1.84 14.69 -18.52
CA GLY A 67 -1.33 15.97 -18.04
C GLY A 67 -2.33 16.75 -17.21
N ASN A 68 -1.89 17.86 -16.61
CA ASN A 68 -2.71 18.83 -15.90
C ASN A 68 -3.47 19.78 -16.85
N GLY A 69 -3.06 19.86 -18.12
CA GLY A 69 -3.55 20.84 -19.08
C GLY A 69 -2.67 22.10 -19.10
N GLN A 70 -3.28 23.26 -19.36
CA GLN A 70 -2.60 24.56 -19.36
C GLN A 70 -2.98 25.38 -18.13
N TRP A 71 -2.21 26.42 -17.82
CA TRP A 71 -2.50 27.28 -16.67
C TRP A 71 -3.88 27.95 -16.78
N GLU A 72 -4.23 28.40 -17.98
CA GLU A 72 -5.50 29.05 -18.32
C GLU A 72 -6.61 28.05 -18.69
N ALA A 73 -6.27 26.76 -18.84
CA ALA A 73 -7.21 25.72 -19.23
C ALA A 73 -6.80 24.35 -18.63
N SER A 74 -7.20 24.13 -17.37
CA SER A 74 -7.02 22.85 -16.69
C SER A 74 -7.72 21.70 -17.44
N ASN A 75 -7.10 20.52 -17.42
CA ASN A 75 -7.63 19.31 -18.03
C ASN A 75 -8.89 18.82 -17.28
N GLU A 76 -9.94 18.44 -18.02
CA GLU A 76 -11.20 17.92 -17.45
C GLU A 76 -11.00 16.62 -16.66
N GLU A 77 -9.98 15.82 -16.98
CA GLU A 77 -9.63 14.63 -16.17
C GLU A 77 -9.02 14.97 -14.81
N ARG A 78 -8.79 16.26 -14.52
CA ARG A 78 -8.32 16.74 -13.20
C ARG A 78 -9.42 17.43 -12.41
N LYS A 79 -10.64 17.45 -12.92
CA LYS A 79 -11.78 18.06 -12.25
C LYS A 79 -12.04 17.34 -10.91
N MET A 80 -12.11 18.12 -9.84
CA MET A 80 -12.42 17.61 -8.51
C MET A 80 -13.93 17.50 -8.30
N THR A 81 -14.34 16.62 -7.40
CA THR A 81 -15.73 16.45 -6.98
C THR A 81 -16.06 17.47 -5.90
N LYS A 82 -17.18 18.18 -6.04
CA LYS A 82 -17.68 19.09 -5.01
C LYS A 82 -18.41 18.30 -3.92
N GLU A 83 -17.94 18.39 -2.69
CA GLU A 83 -18.46 17.65 -1.52
C GLU A 83 -19.29 18.54 -0.59
N GLY A 84 -19.24 19.86 -0.79
CA GLY A 84 -19.96 20.84 -0.01
C GLY A 84 -19.46 22.26 -0.30
N PRO A 85 -19.92 23.26 0.48
CA PRO A 85 -19.41 24.62 0.35
C PRO A 85 -17.89 24.65 0.52
N ASN A 86 -17.17 25.10 -0.52
CA ASN A 86 -15.71 25.20 -0.56
C ASN A 86 -14.93 23.89 -0.27
N LYS A 87 -15.60 22.73 -0.31
CA LYS A 87 -14.96 21.42 -0.06
C LYS A 87 -14.94 20.59 -1.32
N TRP A 88 -13.75 20.14 -1.68
CA TRP A 88 -13.49 19.44 -2.93
C TRP A 88 -12.69 18.17 -2.68
N SER A 89 -12.95 17.15 -3.50
CA SER A 89 -12.28 15.86 -3.38
C SER A 89 -11.77 15.30 -4.70
N VAL A 90 -10.79 14.43 -4.58
CA VAL A 90 -10.34 13.56 -5.66
C VAL A 90 -10.02 12.19 -5.05
N THR A 91 -10.42 11.12 -5.71
CA THR A 91 -10.15 9.74 -5.27
C THR A 91 -9.36 9.03 -6.38
N PHE A 92 -8.23 8.43 -6.03
CA PHE A 92 -7.43 7.64 -6.96
C PHE A 92 -6.47 6.70 -6.22
N LYS A 93 -5.96 5.68 -6.91
CA LYS A 93 -4.79 4.91 -6.48
C LYS A 93 -3.52 5.55 -7.08
N PRO A 94 -2.53 5.99 -6.27
CA PRO A 94 -1.39 6.76 -6.76
C PRO A 94 -0.60 6.10 -7.90
N THR A 95 -0.34 4.80 -7.84
CA THR A 95 0.38 4.07 -8.90
C THR A 95 -0.33 4.16 -10.26
N ASP A 96 -1.65 3.95 -10.28
CA ASP A 96 -2.46 4.04 -11.50
C ASP A 96 -2.53 5.49 -12.00
N PHE A 97 -2.74 6.44 -11.09
CA PHE A 97 -2.94 7.85 -11.44
C PHE A 97 -1.68 8.49 -12.02
N TYR A 98 -0.50 8.20 -11.45
CA TYR A 98 0.77 8.76 -11.93
C TYR A 98 1.48 7.87 -12.97
N GLY A 99 1.08 6.60 -13.12
CA GLY A 99 1.78 5.64 -13.97
C GLY A 99 3.22 5.39 -13.49
N LYS A 100 3.44 5.42 -12.18
CA LYS A 100 4.76 5.30 -11.53
C LYS A 100 4.80 4.10 -10.60
N PRO A 101 5.97 3.44 -10.45
CA PRO A 101 6.12 2.37 -9.48
C PRO A 101 6.00 2.93 -8.05
N PRO A 102 5.48 2.14 -7.09
CA PRO A 102 5.30 2.57 -5.68
C PRO A 102 6.53 3.24 -5.06
N ALA A 103 7.72 2.74 -5.39
CA ALA A 103 8.98 3.23 -4.83
C ALA A 103 9.31 4.68 -5.23
N GLU A 104 8.75 5.20 -6.33
CA GLU A 104 8.92 6.59 -6.76
C GLU A 104 7.90 7.53 -6.08
N ILE A 105 6.80 6.99 -5.53
CA ILE A 105 5.69 7.77 -4.96
C ILE A 105 5.84 7.89 -3.44
N THR A 106 6.79 8.72 -3.00
CA THR A 106 7.03 8.96 -1.56
C THR A 106 6.20 10.10 -0.99
N GLN A 107 5.69 10.96 -1.87
CA GLN A 107 4.91 12.15 -1.56
C GLN A 107 3.98 12.42 -2.74
N ILE A 108 2.96 13.23 -2.52
CA ILE A 108 2.18 13.86 -3.58
C ILE A 108 2.24 15.37 -3.37
N LYS A 109 2.72 16.11 -4.39
CA LYS A 109 2.79 17.57 -4.37
C LYS A 109 1.85 18.16 -5.40
N PHE A 110 0.93 18.99 -4.92
CA PHE A 110 -0.16 19.51 -5.73
C PHE A 110 -0.66 20.86 -5.23
N LEU A 111 -1.54 21.47 -6.01
CA LEU A 111 -2.38 22.57 -5.61
C LEU A 111 -3.78 22.38 -6.20
N VAL A 112 -4.76 23.09 -5.67
CA VAL A 112 -6.11 23.16 -6.23
C VAL A 112 -6.28 24.50 -6.91
N LYS A 113 -6.80 24.51 -8.14
CA LYS A 113 -6.95 25.73 -8.94
C LYS A 113 -8.28 25.79 -9.68
N ALA A 114 -8.65 26.98 -10.10
CA ALA A 114 -9.74 27.19 -11.05
C ALA A 114 -9.45 26.57 -12.43
N LYS A 115 -10.46 26.47 -13.30
CA LYS A 115 -10.26 26.05 -14.70
C LYS A 115 -9.25 26.94 -15.43
N ASN A 116 -9.38 28.25 -15.25
CA ASN A 116 -8.40 29.25 -15.68
C ASN A 116 -7.83 29.91 -14.42
N ALA A 117 -6.53 29.73 -14.15
CA ALA A 117 -5.89 30.26 -12.95
C ALA A 117 -5.17 31.61 -13.18
N THR A 118 -5.52 32.33 -14.25
CA THR A 118 -5.13 33.73 -14.44
C THR A 118 -5.53 34.55 -13.21
N GLY A 119 -4.62 35.38 -12.69
CA GLY A 119 -4.85 36.12 -11.44
C GLY A 119 -4.61 35.29 -10.17
N ASP A 120 -3.89 34.17 -10.29
CA ASP A 120 -3.49 33.30 -9.16
C ASP A 120 -4.69 32.67 -8.42
N LEU A 121 -5.70 32.25 -9.18
CA LEU A 121 -6.89 31.57 -8.65
C LEU A 121 -6.55 30.11 -8.27
N LYS A 122 -5.82 29.97 -7.16
CA LYS A 122 -5.29 28.70 -6.67
C LYS A 122 -5.09 28.68 -5.16
N THR A 123 -4.87 27.49 -4.62
CA THR A 123 -4.31 27.30 -3.28
C THR A 123 -2.78 27.47 -3.30
N PRO A 124 -2.14 27.69 -2.13
CA PRO A 124 -0.73 27.39 -1.96
C PRO A 124 -0.43 25.92 -2.28
N ASP A 125 0.85 25.62 -2.49
CA ASP A 125 1.32 24.25 -2.69
C ASP A 125 1.03 23.39 -1.45
N ILE A 126 0.61 22.16 -1.72
CA ILE A 126 0.25 21.14 -0.75
C ILE A 126 1.19 19.96 -0.95
N THR A 127 1.72 19.44 0.15
CA THR A 127 2.47 18.19 0.15
C THR A 127 1.80 17.23 1.13
N ILE A 128 1.47 16.03 0.66
CA ILE A 128 1.06 14.91 1.51
C ILE A 128 2.09 13.80 1.38
N ASN A 129 2.40 13.14 2.49
CA ASN A 129 3.31 12.01 2.51
C ASN A 129 2.56 10.74 2.06
N VAL A 130 3.29 9.84 1.41
CA VAL A 130 2.82 8.51 1.06
C VAL A 130 3.69 7.52 1.81
N ASP A 131 3.07 6.61 2.54
CA ASP A 131 3.81 5.63 3.32
C ASP A 131 4.52 4.64 2.39
N PRO A 132 5.78 4.28 2.70
CA PRO A 132 6.47 3.28 1.92
C PRO A 132 5.75 1.93 2.03
N LEU A 133 5.82 1.14 0.96
CA LEU A 133 5.48 -0.28 1.06
C LEU A 133 6.48 -0.97 1.98
N VAL A 134 6.09 -1.20 3.23
CA VAL A 134 6.90 -1.96 4.18
C VAL A 134 6.69 -3.45 3.92
N TYR A 135 7.75 -4.13 3.52
CA TYR A 135 7.77 -5.59 3.55
C TYR A 135 7.88 -6.04 5.01
N THR A 136 6.80 -6.60 5.54
CA THR A 136 6.83 -7.27 6.84
C THR A 136 7.15 -8.74 6.62
N PRO A 137 8.35 -9.22 7.01
CA PRO A 137 8.69 -10.62 6.87
C PRO A 137 7.78 -11.46 7.78
N SER A 138 7.41 -12.65 7.32
CA SER A 138 6.59 -13.60 8.06
C SER A 138 7.13 -15.02 7.91
N VAL A 139 6.82 -15.88 8.90
CA VAL A 139 7.20 -17.30 8.92
C VAL A 139 6.86 -17.98 7.61
N PHE A 140 5.64 -17.73 7.14
CA PHE A 140 5.15 -18.20 5.86
C PHE A 140 4.77 -17.00 5.01
N ARG A 141 5.23 -16.98 3.76
CA ARG A 141 4.89 -15.96 2.77
C ARG A 141 4.81 -16.56 1.37
N THR A 142 4.17 -15.84 0.49
CA THR A 142 4.13 -16.16 -0.94
C THR A 142 4.71 -15.03 -1.78
N PHE A 143 5.20 -15.36 -2.95
CA PHE A 143 5.45 -14.42 -4.03
C PHE A 143 4.72 -14.90 -5.30
N PRO A 144 3.87 -14.07 -5.92
CA PRO A 144 3.47 -12.73 -5.48
C PRO A 144 2.73 -12.70 -4.13
N LYS A 145 2.57 -11.50 -3.54
CA LYS A 145 1.89 -11.33 -2.24
C LYS A 145 0.40 -11.64 -2.37
N VAL A 146 -0.24 -11.18 -3.43
CA VAL A 146 -1.57 -11.61 -3.85
C VAL A 146 -1.33 -12.72 -4.87
N ILE A 147 -2.01 -13.86 -4.70
CA ILE A 147 -1.82 -15.02 -5.58
C ILE A 147 -3.13 -15.38 -6.26
N GLY A 148 -3.06 -15.68 -7.56
CA GLY A 148 -4.13 -16.22 -8.38
C GLY A 148 -3.84 -17.66 -8.80
N LYS A 149 -4.85 -18.31 -9.37
CA LYS A 149 -4.75 -19.72 -9.79
C LYS A 149 -3.96 -19.92 -11.09
N ASN A 150 -3.83 -18.86 -11.89
CA ASN A 150 -3.26 -18.85 -13.23
C ASN A 150 -1.88 -18.18 -13.32
N GLU A 151 -1.14 -18.14 -12.22
CA GLU A 151 0.19 -17.55 -12.19
C GLU A 151 1.20 -18.40 -11.44
N ILE A 152 2.46 -17.99 -11.50
CA ILE A 152 3.55 -18.65 -10.78
C ILE A 152 3.52 -18.19 -9.33
N VAL A 153 3.39 -19.14 -8.42
CA VAL A 153 3.41 -18.92 -6.98
C VAL A 153 4.65 -19.57 -6.39
N THR A 154 5.43 -18.78 -5.66
CA THR A 154 6.50 -19.28 -4.79
C THR A 154 6.03 -19.20 -3.35
N VAL A 155 6.11 -20.30 -2.62
CA VAL A 155 5.90 -20.37 -1.18
C VAL A 155 7.26 -20.34 -0.48
N TYR A 156 7.32 -19.68 0.67
CA TYR A 156 8.52 -19.62 1.49
C TYR A 156 8.22 -19.99 2.94
N LEU A 157 9.13 -20.71 3.57
CA LEU A 157 9.26 -20.88 5.01
C LEU A 157 10.52 -20.18 5.50
N ASP A 158 10.37 -19.18 6.36
CA ASP A 158 11.47 -18.51 7.06
C ASP A 158 11.50 -18.97 8.52
N GLN A 159 12.42 -19.88 8.84
CA GLN A 159 12.45 -20.49 10.17
C GLN A 159 12.96 -19.52 11.24
N ASN A 160 13.61 -18.40 10.88
CA ASN A 160 14.08 -17.41 11.85
C ASN A 160 12.92 -16.68 12.53
N LEU A 161 11.76 -16.65 11.87
CA LEU A 161 10.57 -15.94 12.35
C LEU A 161 9.59 -16.89 13.04
N ALA A 162 9.81 -18.20 12.96
CA ALA A 162 8.88 -19.20 13.47
C ALA A 162 8.70 -19.06 15.00
N PRO A 163 7.47 -19.06 15.53
CA PRO A 163 7.24 -18.91 16.96
C PRO A 163 7.49 -20.21 17.75
N ASP A 164 7.43 -21.37 17.09
CA ASP A 164 7.61 -22.68 17.70
C ASP A 164 9.00 -23.27 17.45
N LEU A 165 9.54 -23.96 18.46
CA LEU A 165 10.88 -24.55 18.40
C LEU A 165 11.01 -25.66 17.34
N ILE A 166 9.92 -26.38 17.04
CA ILE A 166 9.93 -27.46 16.05
C ILE A 166 10.24 -26.88 14.68
N THR A 167 9.50 -25.84 14.27
CA THR A 167 9.71 -25.16 12.99
C THR A 167 11.05 -24.44 12.93
N GLN A 168 11.52 -23.84 14.03
CA GLN A 168 12.83 -23.15 14.08
C GLN A 168 14.03 -24.10 13.90
N ARG A 169 13.90 -25.37 14.32
CA ARG A 169 15.01 -26.33 14.45
C ARG A 169 14.95 -27.50 13.48
N MET A 170 13.79 -27.81 12.91
CA MET A 170 13.71 -28.85 11.88
C MET A 170 14.65 -28.51 10.72
N LYS A 171 15.09 -29.54 10.00
CA LYS A 171 15.66 -29.41 8.66
C LYS A 171 14.55 -29.75 7.66
N PRO A 172 13.87 -28.74 7.09
CA PRO A 172 12.83 -28.98 6.08
C PRO A 172 13.38 -29.75 4.89
N SER A 173 12.54 -30.60 4.32
CA SER A 173 12.86 -31.35 3.10
C SER A 173 11.70 -31.33 2.12
N THR A 174 10.47 -31.40 2.64
CA THR A 174 9.27 -31.44 1.81
C THR A 174 8.19 -30.48 2.30
N ALA A 175 7.22 -30.19 1.43
CA ALA A 175 5.97 -29.56 1.84
C ALA A 175 4.77 -30.29 1.25
N GLU A 176 3.69 -30.33 2.01
CA GLU A 176 2.38 -30.79 1.56
C GLU A 176 1.51 -29.59 1.22
N ILE A 177 1.06 -29.52 -0.03
CA ILE A 177 0.29 -28.41 -0.58
C ILE A 177 -1.11 -28.93 -0.95
N SER A 178 -2.15 -28.21 -0.52
CA SER A 178 -3.55 -28.54 -0.83
C SER A 178 -4.33 -27.28 -1.22
N LEU A 179 -5.28 -27.42 -2.16
CA LEU A 179 -6.15 -26.34 -2.61
C LEU A 179 -7.58 -26.55 -2.11
N PHE A 180 -8.30 -25.46 -1.87
CA PHE A 180 -9.65 -25.47 -1.34
C PHE A 180 -10.56 -24.48 -2.08
N LYS A 181 -11.87 -24.79 -2.04
CA LYS A 181 -12.98 -23.89 -2.32
C LYS A 181 -13.89 -23.90 -1.09
N GLY A 182 -13.89 -22.83 -0.31
CA GLY A 182 -14.55 -22.80 0.99
C GLY A 182 -13.96 -23.82 1.96
N ALA A 183 -14.75 -24.84 2.31
CA ALA A 183 -14.33 -25.95 3.17
C ALA A 183 -13.89 -27.20 2.37
N ASP A 184 -14.24 -27.26 1.08
CA ASP A 184 -14.02 -28.45 0.26
C ASP A 184 -12.62 -28.44 -0.34
N GLN A 185 -11.91 -29.56 -0.21
CA GLN A 185 -10.61 -29.73 -0.86
C GLN A 185 -10.81 -29.94 -2.37
N VAL A 186 -9.99 -29.26 -3.16
CA VAL A 186 -9.98 -29.34 -4.62
C VAL A 186 -8.69 -30.05 -5.06
N GLY A 187 -8.84 -31.19 -5.71
CA GLY A 187 -7.72 -32.04 -6.10
C GLY A 187 -7.09 -32.80 -4.93
N ILE A 188 -5.94 -33.44 -5.20
CA ILE A 188 -5.23 -34.28 -4.23
C ILE A 188 -4.03 -33.50 -3.68
N THR A 189 -3.80 -33.58 -2.38
CA THR A 189 -2.62 -33.01 -1.72
C THR A 189 -1.33 -33.46 -2.43
N LYS A 190 -0.46 -32.51 -2.73
CA LYS A 190 0.82 -32.77 -3.38
C LYS A 190 1.97 -32.62 -2.40
N THR A 191 2.87 -33.59 -2.37
CA THR A 191 4.12 -33.50 -1.63
C THR A 191 5.23 -33.07 -2.57
N VAL A 192 5.99 -32.05 -2.19
CA VAL A 192 7.04 -31.44 -3.01
C VAL A 192 8.36 -31.40 -2.25
N ASN A 193 9.48 -31.50 -2.96
CA ASN A 193 10.79 -31.25 -2.37
C ASN A 193 11.04 -29.74 -2.32
N LEU A 194 11.51 -29.26 -1.17
CA LEU A 194 11.86 -27.86 -0.97
C LEU A 194 13.25 -27.56 -1.53
N LYS A 195 13.42 -26.32 -1.97
CA LYS A 195 14.72 -25.71 -2.24
C LYS A 195 15.23 -25.05 -0.96
N ASP A 196 16.48 -25.30 -0.60
CA ASP A 196 17.21 -24.54 0.42
C ASP A 196 17.73 -23.24 -0.21
N ASP A 197 17.22 -22.10 0.24
CA ASP A 197 17.68 -20.77 -0.21
C ASP A 197 18.76 -20.18 0.72
N GLY A 198 19.22 -20.95 1.72
CA GLY A 198 20.17 -20.51 2.73
C GLY A 198 19.53 -19.68 3.84
N ASN A 199 20.29 -19.41 4.91
CA ASN A 199 19.85 -18.61 6.06
C ASN A 199 18.52 -19.08 6.67
N LYS A 200 18.27 -20.40 6.67
CA LYS A 200 17.02 -21.03 7.13
C LYS A 200 15.76 -20.58 6.38
N LEU A 201 15.94 -20.18 5.11
CA LEU A 201 14.87 -19.90 4.18
C LEU A 201 14.71 -21.08 3.21
N TRP A 202 13.48 -21.55 3.07
CA TRP A 202 13.14 -22.66 2.18
C TRP A 202 12.02 -22.26 1.26
N SER A 203 12.06 -22.72 0.00
CA SER A 203 11.03 -22.35 -0.98
C SER A 203 10.59 -23.50 -1.89
N TYR A 204 9.45 -23.28 -2.52
CA TYR A 204 9.00 -24.07 -3.66
C TYR A 204 8.15 -23.21 -4.59
N THR A 205 8.33 -23.37 -5.90
CA THR A 205 7.63 -22.61 -6.93
C THR A 205 6.77 -23.53 -7.78
N PHE A 206 5.52 -23.15 -8.01
CA PHE A 206 4.58 -23.92 -8.82
C PHE A 206 3.52 -23.03 -9.45
N PHE A 207 2.83 -23.57 -10.46
CA PHE A 207 1.66 -22.95 -11.08
C PHE A 207 0.40 -23.69 -10.60
N PRO A 208 -0.52 -23.09 -9.81
CA PRO A 208 -1.54 -23.83 -9.09
C PRO A 208 -2.39 -24.79 -9.92
N LEU A 209 -3.05 -24.34 -11.00
CA LEU A 209 -3.93 -25.24 -11.76
C LEU A 209 -3.16 -26.37 -12.46
N SER A 210 -2.05 -26.04 -13.12
CA SER A 210 -1.19 -27.01 -13.82
C SER A 210 -0.60 -28.02 -12.84
N PHE A 211 -0.11 -27.57 -11.69
CA PHE A 211 0.52 -28.41 -10.69
C PHE A 211 -0.44 -29.45 -10.08
N PHE A 212 -1.73 -29.10 -9.95
CA PHE A 212 -2.77 -30.01 -9.49
C PHE A 212 -3.53 -30.73 -10.62
N ASN A 213 -3.16 -30.52 -11.89
CA ASN A 213 -3.86 -31.03 -13.07
C ASN A 213 -5.36 -30.67 -13.10
N LEU A 214 -5.70 -29.43 -12.74
CA LEU A 214 -7.08 -28.95 -12.64
C LEU A 214 -7.51 -28.21 -13.92
N PRO A 215 -8.79 -28.35 -14.36
CA PRO A 215 -9.33 -27.58 -15.47
C PRO A 215 -9.23 -26.06 -15.22
N ALA A 216 -9.07 -25.27 -16.29
CA ALA A 216 -9.00 -23.80 -16.22
C ALA A 216 -10.25 -23.14 -15.59
N THR A 217 -11.41 -23.80 -15.68
CA THR A 217 -12.68 -23.34 -15.10
C THR A 217 -12.79 -23.59 -13.60
N THR A 218 -11.81 -24.27 -13.00
CA THR A 218 -11.83 -24.58 -11.57
C THR A 218 -11.77 -23.30 -10.74
N VAL A 219 -12.56 -23.28 -9.68
CA VAL A 219 -12.58 -22.19 -8.69
C VAL A 219 -11.87 -22.69 -7.44
N ILE A 220 -10.87 -21.94 -7.01
CA ILE A 220 -10.11 -22.14 -5.77
C ILE A 220 -9.98 -20.79 -5.08
N ASP A 221 -10.13 -20.75 -3.77
CA ASP A 221 -10.06 -19.52 -2.97
C ASP A 221 -8.97 -19.58 -1.89
N LYS A 222 -8.35 -20.75 -1.70
CA LYS A 222 -7.42 -20.96 -0.60
C LYS A 222 -6.41 -22.06 -0.88
N LEU A 223 -5.17 -21.79 -0.49
CA LEU A 223 -4.06 -22.71 -0.39
C LEU A 223 -3.83 -23.05 1.08
N LYS A 224 -3.60 -24.32 1.40
CA LYS A 224 -2.99 -24.73 2.66
C LYS A 224 -1.66 -25.40 2.40
N ILE A 225 -0.68 -25.12 3.26
CA ILE A 225 0.64 -25.71 3.18
C ILE A 225 1.17 -26.11 4.55
N LYS A 226 1.82 -27.25 4.61
CA LYS A 226 2.54 -27.74 5.78
C LYS A 226 3.95 -28.16 5.37
N PHE A 227 4.96 -27.64 6.04
CA PHE A 227 6.35 -28.00 5.80
C PHE A 227 6.73 -29.18 6.68
N LYS A 228 7.50 -30.12 6.12
CA LYS A 228 7.94 -31.34 6.80
C LYS A 228 9.44 -31.51 6.66
N GLY A 229 10.03 -32.13 7.66
CA GLY A 229 11.45 -32.38 7.71
C GLY A 229 11.82 -33.29 8.86
N VAL A 230 13.08 -33.19 9.26
CA VAL A 230 13.64 -33.97 10.36
C VAL A 230 14.11 -33.01 11.45
N GLY A 231 13.64 -33.23 12.67
CA GLY A 231 14.16 -32.61 13.88
C GLY A 231 15.03 -33.60 14.67
N THR A 232 15.42 -33.22 15.88
CA THR A 232 16.15 -34.08 16.82
C THR A 232 15.40 -34.16 18.15
N ASP A 233 15.36 -35.34 18.76
CA ASP A 233 14.86 -35.53 20.12
C ASP A 233 15.90 -35.09 21.17
N ALA A 234 15.60 -35.29 22.46
CA ALA A 234 16.48 -34.88 23.56
C ALA A 234 17.81 -35.66 23.57
N GLU A 235 17.80 -36.86 23.00
CA GLU A 235 18.92 -37.78 22.87
C GLU A 235 19.72 -37.57 21.57
N GLY A 236 19.26 -36.69 20.69
CA GLY A 236 19.90 -36.35 19.41
C GLY A 236 19.52 -37.27 18.24
N ASN A 237 18.56 -38.18 18.41
CA ASN A 237 18.09 -39.03 17.32
C ASN A 237 17.17 -38.24 16.37
N PRO A 238 17.19 -38.56 15.06
CA PRO A 238 16.32 -37.92 14.08
C PRO A 238 14.86 -38.32 14.31
N ILE A 239 13.97 -37.33 14.38
CA ILE A 239 12.51 -37.54 14.47
C ILE A 239 11.79 -36.75 13.38
N PRO A 240 10.65 -37.23 12.85
CA PRO A 240 9.82 -36.44 11.95
C PRO A 240 9.37 -35.14 12.64
N ALA A 241 9.47 -34.04 11.90
CA ALA A 241 9.05 -32.72 12.36
C ALA A 241 8.18 -32.06 11.29
N GLU A 242 7.15 -31.35 11.74
CA GLU A 242 6.21 -30.65 10.87
C GLU A 242 5.96 -29.24 11.39
N SER A 243 5.78 -28.28 10.48
CA SER A 243 5.29 -26.96 10.84
C SER A 243 3.79 -27.00 11.18
N PRO A 244 3.25 -25.92 11.79
CA PRO A 244 1.82 -25.63 11.71
C PRO A 244 1.36 -25.58 10.24
N VAL A 245 0.05 -25.72 10.04
CA VAL A 245 -0.55 -25.49 8.71
C VAL A 245 -0.66 -23.98 8.50
N PHE A 246 -0.10 -23.51 7.39
CA PHE A 246 -0.26 -22.15 6.94
C PHE A 246 -1.35 -22.07 5.88
N GLU A 247 -2.12 -20.99 5.88
CA GLU A 247 -3.20 -20.74 4.91
C GLU A 247 -2.95 -19.45 4.14
N LYS A 248 -3.29 -19.45 2.85
CA LYS A 248 -3.23 -18.28 1.98
C LYS A 248 -4.47 -18.20 1.10
N GLY A 249 -5.19 -17.09 1.17
CA GLY A 249 -6.27 -16.78 0.24
C GLY A 249 -5.74 -16.57 -1.18
N LEU A 250 -6.51 -17.03 -2.17
CA LEU A 250 -6.28 -16.74 -3.58
C LEU A 250 -7.28 -15.68 -4.02
N ASP A 251 -6.76 -14.57 -4.51
CA ASP A 251 -7.53 -13.52 -5.16
C ASP A 251 -6.99 -13.44 -6.59
N ASP A 252 -7.74 -14.01 -7.54
CA ASP A 252 -7.43 -13.81 -8.97
C ASP A 252 -7.46 -12.29 -9.21
N LEU A 253 -6.29 -11.70 -9.56
CA LEU A 253 -6.21 -10.30 -9.96
C LEU A 253 -7.22 -10.10 -11.10
N LYS A 254 -8.24 -9.29 -10.84
CA LYS A 254 -9.28 -8.94 -11.82
C LYS A 254 -8.71 -8.09 -12.94
#